data_AF-A0A0L0P7Q2-F1
#
_entry.id   AF-A0A0L0P7Q2-F1
#
_cell.length_a   1.000
_cell.length_b   1.000
_cell.length_c   1.000
_cell.angle_alpha   90.00
_cell.angle_beta   90.00
_cell.angle_gamma   90.00
#
_symmetry.space_group_name_H-M   'P 1'
#
loop_
_entity.id
_entity.type
_entity.pdbx_description
1 polymer ?
#
loop_
_entity_poly.entity_id
_entity_poly.type
_entity_poly.pdbx_seq_one_letter_code
_entity_poly.pdbx_strand_id
1 'polypeptide(L)'
;MESIMRDFISDYQDLVAAGSPAKRTYHFPPMSKPQRDFIKELAITYKLYAESQDREPHRFVFVVITDRTETPAMTILQALEKEREIELKRLQLEELKLNKLDEQPCNALLIRDTFFGVNESSVMKAVSEILNSYEEYEDFGIKCMKESAFVFHAPYLLEMDKEKEDKLYMLLKKFKSILREKLIAFDCKMCLVDEDITEILKVDTNNVMTNSSNASVHYVLEAGENEHQKNELETNELEKNNLEKTNSFEILQSS
;
A
#
# COMPACT_ATOMS: atom_id res chain seq x y z
N MET A 1 24.92 2.33 -22.93
CA MET A 1 24.69 0.92 -23.34
C MET A 1 23.45 0.82 -24.21
N GLU A 2 22.29 1.34 -23.77
CA GLU A 2 21.10 1.40 -24.62
C GLU A 2 21.32 2.23 -25.89
N SER A 3 21.91 3.43 -25.77
CA SER A 3 22.27 4.26 -26.93
C SER A 3 23.10 3.48 -27.95
N ILE A 4 24.16 2.80 -27.50
CA ILE A 4 25.03 1.98 -28.35
C ILE A 4 24.24 0.93 -29.14
N MET A 5 23.26 0.26 -28.53
CA MET A 5 22.43 -0.72 -29.24
C MET A 5 21.51 -0.07 -30.26
N ARG A 6 20.88 1.06 -29.90
CA ARG A 6 20.02 1.81 -30.82
C ARG A 6 20.80 2.34 -32.00
N ASP A 7 21.96 2.94 -31.74
CA ASP A 7 22.85 3.47 -32.76
C ASP A 7 23.33 2.34 -33.69
N PHE A 8 23.76 1.20 -33.13
CA PHE A 8 24.17 0.03 -33.91
C PHE A 8 23.06 -0.50 -34.84
N ILE A 9 21.82 -0.57 -34.35
CA ILE A 9 20.68 -1.02 -35.17
C ILE A 9 20.32 0.03 -36.22
N SER A 10 20.31 1.32 -35.86
CA SER A 10 20.03 2.43 -36.77
C SER A 10 21.05 2.48 -37.90
N ASP A 11 22.34 2.46 -37.57
CA ASP A 11 23.43 2.46 -38.55
C ASP A 11 23.33 1.28 -39.53
N TYR A 12 22.96 0.09 -39.03
CA TYR A 12 22.73 -1.07 -39.88
C TYR A 12 21.55 -0.85 -40.84
N GLN A 13 20.42 -0.35 -40.34
CA GLN A 13 19.23 -0.10 -41.15
C GLN A 13 19.50 0.94 -42.24
N ASP A 14 20.21 2.02 -41.90
CA ASP A 14 20.57 3.10 -42.82
C ASP A 14 21.52 2.59 -43.92
N LEU A 15 22.52 1.80 -43.57
CA LEU A 15 23.46 1.21 -44.54
C LEU A 15 22.77 0.20 -45.47
N VAL A 16 21.85 -0.63 -44.94
CA VAL A 16 21.06 -1.57 -45.75
C VAL A 16 20.15 -0.80 -46.72
N ALA A 17 19.48 0.25 -46.26
CA ALA A 17 18.64 1.09 -47.11
C ALA A 17 19.45 1.79 -48.22
N ALA A 18 20.69 2.19 -47.92
CA ALA A 18 21.62 2.78 -48.88
C ALA A 18 22.29 1.76 -49.83
N GLY A 19 21.99 0.46 -49.71
CA GLY A 19 22.64 -0.60 -50.51
C GLY A 19 24.14 -0.78 -50.24
N SER A 20 24.61 -0.27 -49.10
CA SER A 20 26.02 -0.32 -48.68
C SER A 20 26.31 -1.56 -47.83
N PRO A 21 27.57 -2.04 -47.78
CA PRO A 21 27.92 -3.18 -46.94
C PRO A 21 27.74 -2.86 -45.45
N ALA A 22 26.74 -3.49 -44.82
CA ALA A 22 26.39 -3.27 -43.42
C ALA A 22 26.98 -4.38 -42.51
N LYS A 23 27.58 -3.99 -41.37
CA LYS A 23 28.10 -4.93 -40.38
C LYS A 23 26.96 -5.46 -39.52
N ARG A 24 26.84 -6.79 -39.43
CA ARG A 24 25.80 -7.46 -38.62
C ARG A 24 26.22 -7.73 -37.18
N THR A 25 27.46 -7.50 -36.81
CA THR A 25 28.02 -7.87 -35.51
C THR A 25 28.64 -6.66 -34.80
N TYR A 26 28.38 -6.51 -33.51
CA TYR A 26 29.05 -5.53 -32.66
C TYR A 26 29.70 -6.23 -31.47
N HIS A 27 30.99 -5.93 -31.24
CA HIS A 27 31.76 -6.51 -30.14
C HIS A 27 31.98 -5.43 -29.08
N PHE A 28 31.48 -5.68 -27.88
CA PHE A 28 31.72 -4.78 -26.76
C PHE A 28 33.15 -4.98 -26.20
N PRO A 29 33.71 -3.99 -25.48
CA PRO A 29 34.97 -4.17 -24.77
C PRO A 29 34.84 -5.23 -23.64
N PRO A 30 35.96 -5.83 -23.17
CA PRO A 30 35.96 -6.67 -21.97
C PRO A 30 35.32 -5.98 -20.78
N MET A 31 34.49 -6.70 -20.02
CA MET A 31 33.69 -6.13 -18.94
C MET A 31 33.29 -7.17 -17.89
N SER A 32 32.83 -6.71 -16.72
CA SER A 32 32.42 -7.58 -15.61
C SER A 32 31.18 -8.43 -15.92
N LYS A 33 30.97 -9.53 -15.17
CA LYS A 33 29.81 -10.41 -15.33
C LYS A 33 28.46 -9.67 -15.28
N PRO A 34 28.16 -8.77 -14.31
CA PRO A 34 26.90 -8.04 -14.28
C PRO A 34 26.67 -7.17 -15.50
N GLN A 35 27.71 -6.51 -16.02
CA GLN A 35 27.62 -5.70 -17.25
C GLN A 35 27.31 -6.58 -18.46
N ARG A 36 27.94 -7.76 -18.57
CA ARG A 36 27.66 -8.73 -19.64
C ARG A 36 26.23 -9.25 -19.57
N ASP A 37 25.75 -9.58 -18.37
CA ASP A 37 24.40 -10.08 -18.17
C ASP A 37 23.37 -8.98 -18.52
N PHE A 38 23.60 -7.73 -18.12
CA PHE A 38 22.77 -6.58 -18.52
C PHE A 38 22.69 -6.40 -20.06
N ILE A 39 23.82 -6.50 -20.77
CA ILE A 39 23.82 -6.41 -22.24
C ILE A 39 23.02 -7.55 -22.87
N LYS A 40 23.10 -8.77 -22.33
CA LYS A 40 22.32 -9.89 -22.87
C LYS A 40 20.83 -9.69 -22.66
N GLU A 41 20.41 -9.28 -21.47
CA GLU A 41 19.00 -8.96 -21.18
C GLU A 41 18.50 -7.83 -22.09
N LEU A 42 19.33 -6.80 -22.28
CA LEU A 42 19.00 -5.72 -23.19
C LEU A 42 18.87 -6.24 -24.62
N ALA A 43 19.81 -7.06 -25.10
CA ALA A 43 19.78 -7.65 -26.43
C ALA A 43 18.51 -8.50 -26.70
N ILE A 44 18.00 -9.21 -25.68
CA ILE A 44 16.72 -9.94 -25.78
C ILE A 44 15.58 -8.98 -26.13
N THR A 45 15.52 -7.82 -25.48
CA THR A 45 14.50 -6.79 -25.74
C THR A 45 14.54 -6.28 -27.18
N TYR A 46 15.75 -6.15 -27.76
CA TYR A 46 15.95 -5.74 -29.16
C TYR A 46 15.89 -6.90 -30.17
N LYS A 47 15.62 -8.13 -29.70
CA LYS A 47 15.64 -9.37 -30.50
C LYS A 47 16.97 -9.55 -31.27
N LEU A 48 18.06 -9.21 -30.62
CA LEU A 48 19.43 -9.47 -31.07
C LEU A 48 19.89 -10.83 -30.54
N TYR A 49 20.78 -11.51 -31.27
CA TYR A 49 21.56 -12.60 -30.68
C TYR A 49 22.68 -11.99 -29.83
N ALA A 50 22.95 -12.56 -28.66
CA ALA A 50 24.02 -12.09 -27.77
C ALA A 50 24.73 -13.25 -27.08
N GLU A 51 26.06 -13.24 -27.07
CA GLU A 51 26.86 -14.27 -26.42
C GLU A 51 28.13 -13.68 -25.79
N SER A 52 28.62 -14.32 -24.72
CA SER A 52 29.91 -13.95 -24.12
C SER A 52 31.04 -14.81 -24.65
N GLN A 53 32.11 -14.17 -25.11
CA GLN A 53 33.30 -14.83 -25.65
C GLN A 53 34.54 -14.51 -24.81
N ASP A 54 35.57 -15.36 -24.91
CA ASP A 54 36.85 -15.32 -24.17
C ASP A 54 36.80 -15.67 -22.68
N ARG A 55 38.01 -15.82 -22.11
CA ARG A 55 38.25 -16.10 -20.69
C ARG A 55 38.43 -14.79 -19.92
N GLU A 56 38.09 -14.81 -18.63
CA GLU A 56 38.36 -13.69 -17.72
C GLU A 56 39.88 -13.45 -17.63
N PRO A 57 40.38 -12.19 -17.65
CA PRO A 57 39.65 -10.91 -17.58
C PRO A 57 39.25 -10.30 -18.94
N HIS A 58 39.52 -10.98 -20.05
CA HIS A 58 39.27 -10.46 -21.40
C HIS A 58 37.88 -10.79 -21.93
N ARG A 59 37.00 -11.33 -21.07
CA ARG A 59 35.69 -11.80 -21.47
C ARG A 59 34.77 -10.64 -21.83
N PHE A 60 34.24 -10.66 -23.05
CA PHE A 60 33.34 -9.62 -23.57
C PHE A 60 32.02 -10.23 -24.04
N VAL A 61 31.08 -9.39 -24.48
CA VAL A 61 29.84 -9.79 -25.15
C VAL A 61 29.87 -9.27 -26.57
N PHE A 62 29.43 -10.07 -27.54
CA PHE A 62 29.10 -9.58 -28.86
C PHE A 62 27.60 -9.76 -29.11
N VAL A 63 27.06 -8.87 -29.94
CA VAL A 63 25.66 -8.91 -30.37
C VAL A 63 25.58 -9.00 -31.89
N VAL A 64 24.55 -9.67 -32.39
CA VAL A 64 24.35 -9.90 -33.83
C VAL A 64 22.92 -9.54 -34.22
N ILE A 65 22.80 -8.80 -35.32
CA ILE A 65 21.54 -8.45 -35.95
C ILE A 65 20.96 -9.70 -36.62
N THR A 66 19.70 -9.97 -36.32
CA THR A 66 18.92 -11.07 -36.87
C THR A 66 17.77 -10.52 -37.72
N ASP A 67 17.08 -11.38 -38.45
CA ASP A 67 15.89 -11.00 -39.22
C ASP A 67 14.71 -10.56 -38.32
N ARG A 68 14.80 -10.81 -37.00
CA ARG A 68 13.80 -10.45 -36.01
C ARG A 68 14.14 -9.18 -35.23
N THR A 69 15.32 -8.60 -35.46
CA THR A 69 15.80 -7.45 -34.71
C THR A 69 14.86 -6.26 -34.87
N GLU A 70 14.48 -5.66 -33.74
CA GLU A 70 13.58 -4.52 -33.69
C GLU A 70 14.03 -3.49 -32.65
N THR A 71 13.67 -2.23 -32.89
CA THR A 71 13.94 -1.14 -31.96
C THR A 71 12.71 -0.91 -31.08
N PRO A 72 12.79 -1.10 -29.74
CA PRO A 72 11.68 -0.82 -28.84
C PRO A 72 11.23 0.63 -28.93
N ALA A 73 9.91 0.84 -28.88
CA ALA A 73 9.27 2.15 -29.05
C ALA A 73 9.63 3.16 -27.94
N MET A 74 9.95 2.67 -26.73
CA MET A 74 10.36 3.50 -25.60
C MET A 74 11.77 3.15 -25.17
N THR A 75 12.50 4.15 -24.68
CA THR A 75 13.78 3.93 -24.01
C THR A 75 13.60 3.43 -22.58
N ILE A 76 14.66 2.89 -21.98
CA ILE A 76 14.62 2.49 -20.56
C ILE A 76 14.24 3.69 -19.68
N LEU A 77 14.82 4.87 -19.96
CA LEU A 77 14.52 6.08 -19.22
C LEU A 77 13.04 6.50 -19.35
N GLN A 78 12.48 6.41 -20.57
CA GLN A 78 11.07 6.71 -20.80
C GLN A 78 10.15 5.70 -20.13
N ALA A 79 10.53 4.42 -20.09
CA ALA A 79 9.77 3.39 -19.38
C ALA A 79 9.70 3.69 -17.88
N LEU A 80 10.84 4.05 -17.26
CA LEU A 80 10.91 4.43 -15.85
C LEU A 80 10.09 5.69 -15.53
N GLU A 81 10.12 6.69 -16.42
CA GLU A 81 9.30 7.90 -16.24
C GLU A 81 7.81 7.56 -16.28
N LYS A 82 7.41 6.75 -17.27
CA LYS A 82 6.02 6.33 -17.43
C LYS A 82 5.53 5.52 -16.23
N GLU A 83 6.36 4.64 -15.70
CA GLU A 83 6.05 3.88 -14.48
C GLU A 83 5.83 4.82 -13.28
N ARG A 84 6.70 5.82 -13.10
CA ARG A 84 6.53 6.84 -12.05
C ARG A 84 5.25 7.65 -12.23
N GLU A 85 4.92 8.06 -13.45
CA GLU A 85 3.68 8.77 -13.74
C GLU A 85 2.44 7.93 -13.43
N ILE A 86 2.47 6.63 -13.75
CA ILE A 86 1.39 5.70 -13.44
C ILE A 86 1.19 5.59 -11.93
N GLU A 87 2.28 5.42 -11.18
CA GLU A 87 2.21 5.32 -9.72
C GLU A 87 1.69 6.63 -9.10
N LEU A 88 2.18 7.79 -9.55
CA LEU A 88 1.70 9.08 -9.08
C LEU A 88 0.21 9.27 -9.35
N LYS A 89 -0.27 8.90 -10.55
CA LYS A 89 -1.71 8.96 -10.88
C LYS A 89 -2.53 8.01 -10.03
N ARG A 90 -1.99 6.83 -9.69
CA ARG A 90 -2.66 5.86 -8.80
C ARG A 90 -2.84 6.47 -7.42
N LEU A 91 -1.78 7.04 -6.85
CA LEU A 91 -1.80 7.69 -5.54
C LEU A 91 -2.77 8.88 -5.52
N GLN A 92 -2.75 9.73 -6.55
CA GLN A 92 -3.69 10.85 -6.67
C GLN A 92 -5.14 10.38 -6.75
N LEU A 93 -5.42 9.30 -7.49
CA LEU A 93 -6.77 8.75 -7.58
C LEU A 93 -7.25 8.18 -6.25
N GLU A 94 -6.37 7.54 -5.49
CA GLU A 94 -6.65 7.01 -4.16
C GLU A 94 -6.92 8.14 -3.16
N GLU A 95 -6.11 9.20 -3.17
CA GLU A 95 -6.32 10.40 -2.36
C GLU A 95 -7.67 11.08 -2.68
N LEU A 96 -8.02 11.22 -3.96
CA LEU A 96 -9.31 11.77 -4.37
C LEU A 96 -10.50 10.92 -3.91
N LYS A 97 -10.35 9.59 -3.87
CA LYS A 97 -11.38 8.69 -3.34
C LYS A 97 -11.55 8.87 -1.83
N LEU A 98 -10.43 8.96 -1.10
CA LEU A 98 -10.45 9.16 0.35
C LEU A 98 -11.07 10.51 0.71
N ASN A 99 -10.67 11.59 0.02
CA ASN A 99 -11.23 12.93 0.25
C ASN A 99 -12.74 12.98 -0.01
N LYS A 100 -13.22 12.31 -1.07
CA LYS A 100 -14.67 12.19 -1.33
C LYS A 100 -15.39 11.44 -0.21
N LEU A 101 -14.76 10.43 0.37
CA LEU A 101 -15.32 9.68 1.49
C LEU A 101 -15.32 10.53 2.77
N ASP A 102 -14.29 11.36 2.97
CA ASP A 102 -14.20 12.28 4.08
C ASP A 102 -15.22 13.42 4.01
N GLU A 103 -15.61 13.86 2.82
CA GLU A 103 -16.69 14.83 2.63
C GLU A 103 -18.10 14.24 2.85
N GLN A 104 -18.25 12.90 2.81
CA GLN A 104 -19.55 12.27 3.03
C GLN A 104 -19.95 12.31 4.51
N PRO A 105 -21.21 12.69 4.79
CA PRO A 105 -21.75 12.74 6.14
C PRO A 105 -21.89 11.32 6.72
N CYS A 106 -21.62 11.17 8.02
CA CYS A 106 -21.77 9.89 8.68
C CYS A 106 -23.25 9.49 8.80
N ASN A 107 -23.59 8.26 8.44
CA ASN A 107 -24.97 7.74 8.43
C ASN A 107 -25.27 6.71 9.54
N ALA A 108 -24.31 6.43 10.43
CA ALA A 108 -24.47 5.39 11.44
C ALA A 108 -23.67 5.70 12.73
N LEU A 109 -23.98 4.96 13.80
CA LEU A 109 -23.20 4.98 15.04
C LEU A 109 -22.53 3.62 15.26
N LEU A 110 -21.22 3.65 15.46
CA LEU A 110 -20.35 2.52 15.73
C LEU A 110 -20.12 2.39 17.23
N ILE A 111 -20.66 1.34 17.83
CA ILE A 111 -20.49 0.95 19.24
C ILE A 111 -19.35 -0.06 19.31
N ARG A 112 -18.28 0.27 20.04
CA ARG A 112 -17.06 -0.55 20.15
C ARG A 112 -16.63 -0.72 21.59
N ASP A 113 -15.70 -1.64 21.80
CA ASP A 113 -15.17 -1.97 23.11
C ASP A 113 -16.31 -2.37 24.06
N THR A 114 -17.16 -3.29 23.58
CA THR A 114 -18.25 -3.81 24.40
C THR A 114 -17.71 -4.58 25.59
N PHE A 115 -18.35 -4.42 26.74
CA PHE A 115 -17.95 -5.15 27.94
C PHE A 115 -18.14 -6.66 27.76
N PHE A 116 -17.36 -7.44 28.50
CA PHE A 116 -17.44 -8.89 28.45
C PHE A 116 -18.86 -9.37 28.82
N GLY A 117 -19.41 -10.27 28.01
CA GLY A 117 -20.75 -10.83 28.19
C GLY A 117 -21.89 -10.00 27.59
N VAL A 118 -21.59 -8.86 26.96
CA VAL A 118 -22.56 -8.10 26.17
C VAL A 118 -22.81 -8.82 24.85
N ASN A 119 -24.09 -9.03 24.54
CA ASN A 119 -24.54 -9.61 23.29
C ASN A 119 -25.44 -8.62 22.53
N GLU A 120 -25.78 -8.96 21.30
CA GLU A 120 -26.63 -8.13 20.43
C GLU A 120 -27.95 -7.75 21.10
N SER A 121 -28.59 -8.67 21.82
CA SER A 121 -29.85 -8.41 22.53
C SER A 121 -29.69 -7.36 23.64
N SER A 122 -28.58 -7.39 24.37
CA SER A 122 -28.26 -6.39 25.40
C SER A 122 -28.02 -5.01 24.79
N VAL A 123 -27.31 -4.95 23.66
CA VAL A 123 -27.09 -3.70 22.91
C VAL A 123 -28.42 -3.17 22.37
N MET A 124 -29.22 -4.02 21.72
CA MET A 124 -30.53 -3.67 21.16
C MET A 124 -31.46 -3.10 22.24
N LYS A 125 -31.52 -3.73 23.41
CA LYS A 125 -32.32 -3.25 24.54
C LYS A 125 -31.83 -1.89 25.04
N ALA A 126 -30.52 -1.74 25.24
CA ALA A 126 -29.94 -0.49 25.71
C ALA A 126 -30.21 0.66 24.72
N VAL A 127 -30.08 0.39 23.42
CA VAL A 127 -30.37 1.35 22.35
C VAL A 127 -31.86 1.68 22.26
N SER A 128 -32.75 0.68 22.34
CA SER A 128 -34.21 0.89 22.35
C SER A 128 -34.62 1.89 23.45
N GLU A 129 -34.06 1.73 24.66
CA GLU A 129 -34.36 2.63 25.77
C GLU A 129 -33.91 4.08 25.53
N ILE A 130 -32.85 4.29 24.75
CA ILE A 130 -32.41 5.63 24.33
C ILE A 130 -33.37 6.23 23.30
N LEU A 131 -33.82 5.39 22.37
CA LEU A 131 -34.63 5.78 21.22
C LEU A 131 -36.12 5.95 21.53
N ASN A 132 -36.61 5.47 22.68
CA ASN A 132 -37.99 5.71 23.14
C ASN A 132 -38.42 7.20 23.15
N SER A 133 -37.46 8.13 23.14
CA SER A 133 -37.71 9.58 23.07
C SER A 133 -37.63 10.18 21.66
N TYR A 134 -37.47 9.35 20.62
CA TYR A 134 -37.27 9.76 19.23
C TYR A 134 -38.11 8.89 18.28
N GLU A 135 -39.21 9.45 17.80
CA GLU A 135 -40.12 8.77 16.88
C GLU A 135 -39.46 8.49 15.51
N GLU A 136 -38.46 9.28 15.11
CA GLU A 136 -37.79 9.15 13.82
C GLU A 136 -36.92 7.88 13.70
N TYR A 137 -36.65 7.20 14.82
CA TYR A 137 -35.85 5.98 14.88
C TYR A 137 -36.67 4.76 15.32
N GLU A 138 -37.99 4.75 15.09
CA GLU A 138 -38.85 3.60 15.45
C GLU A 138 -38.39 2.32 14.70
N ASP A 139 -38.04 2.44 13.42
CA ASP A 139 -37.57 1.34 12.57
C ASP A 139 -36.02 1.25 12.52
N PHE A 140 -35.36 1.14 13.67
CA PHE A 140 -33.89 1.01 13.73
C PHE A 140 -33.39 -0.44 13.73
N GLY A 141 -32.12 -0.62 13.35
CA GLY A 141 -31.41 -1.89 13.40
C GLY A 141 -30.06 -1.80 14.10
N ILE A 142 -29.65 -2.92 14.69
CA ILE A 142 -28.32 -3.14 15.24
C ILE A 142 -27.71 -4.30 14.48
N LYS A 143 -26.55 -4.09 13.86
CA LYS A 143 -25.81 -5.14 13.16
C LYS A 143 -24.48 -5.39 13.84
N CYS A 144 -24.21 -6.65 14.16
CA CYS A 144 -22.90 -7.08 14.65
C CYS A 144 -21.90 -7.09 13.49
N MET A 145 -20.78 -6.40 13.68
CA MET A 145 -19.62 -6.38 12.81
C MET A 145 -18.50 -7.24 13.40
N LYS A 146 -17.33 -7.27 12.75
CA LYS A 146 -16.15 -7.99 13.27
C LYS A 146 -15.77 -7.48 14.66
N GLU A 147 -15.23 -8.37 15.51
CA GLU A 147 -14.59 -8.03 16.80
C GLU A 147 -15.51 -7.45 17.90
N SER A 148 -16.78 -7.87 17.98
CA SER A 148 -17.75 -7.35 18.96
C SER A 148 -18.06 -5.86 18.80
N ALA A 149 -17.89 -5.33 17.59
CA ALA A 149 -18.38 -4.01 17.23
C ALA A 149 -19.84 -4.11 16.76
N PHE A 150 -20.69 -3.17 17.18
CA PHE A 150 -22.08 -3.11 16.76
C PHE A 150 -22.33 -1.79 16.03
N VAL A 151 -23.07 -1.85 14.94
CA VAL A 151 -23.46 -0.67 14.16
C VAL A 151 -24.94 -0.43 14.36
N PHE A 152 -25.26 0.76 14.85
CA PHE A 152 -26.61 1.30 14.82
C PHE A 152 -26.86 1.98 13.47
N HIS A 153 -27.95 1.58 12.83
CA HIS A 153 -28.43 2.14 11.58
C HIS A 153 -29.95 2.31 11.63
N ALA A 154 -30.47 3.23 10.83
CA ALA A 154 -31.90 3.42 10.65
C ALA A 154 -32.19 3.87 9.22
N PRO A 155 -33.32 3.49 8.61
CA PRO A 155 -33.71 3.96 7.27
C PRO A 155 -33.74 5.48 7.16
N TYR A 156 -34.10 6.18 8.24
CA TYR A 156 -34.08 7.64 8.33
C TYR A 156 -32.69 8.27 8.04
N LEU A 157 -31.62 7.51 8.28
CA LEU A 157 -30.23 7.91 8.09
C LEU A 157 -29.66 7.53 6.71
N LEU A 158 -30.41 6.87 5.82
CA LEU A 158 -29.91 6.54 4.46
C LEU A 158 -29.66 7.81 3.63
N GLU A 159 -30.58 8.76 3.70
CA GLU A 159 -30.47 10.06 3.02
C GLU A 159 -29.94 11.11 3.99
N MET A 160 -28.62 11.16 4.16
CA MET A 160 -27.98 12.11 5.08
C MET A 160 -27.91 13.53 4.51
N ASP A 161 -28.14 14.50 5.39
CA ASP A 161 -27.83 15.90 5.20
C ASP A 161 -27.12 16.43 6.46
N LYS A 162 -26.65 17.68 6.41
CA LYS A 162 -25.91 18.29 7.53
C LYS A 162 -26.75 18.40 8.81
N GLU A 163 -28.06 18.65 8.69
CA GLU A 163 -28.94 18.77 9.85
C GLU A 163 -29.15 17.41 10.53
N LYS A 164 -29.33 16.34 9.75
CA LYS A 164 -29.40 14.97 10.23
C LYS A 164 -28.09 14.53 10.86
N GLU A 165 -26.96 14.90 10.28
CA GLU A 165 -25.64 14.60 10.85
C GLU A 165 -25.43 15.28 12.21
N ASP A 166 -25.82 16.55 12.35
CA ASP A 166 -25.79 17.27 13.63
C ASP A 166 -26.72 16.64 14.68
N LYS A 167 -27.92 16.20 14.27
CA LYS A 167 -28.85 15.45 15.13
C LYS A 167 -28.27 14.10 15.56
N LEU A 168 -27.65 13.38 14.63
CA LEU A 168 -26.97 12.12 14.90
C LEU A 168 -25.80 12.30 15.88
N TYR A 169 -25.06 13.41 15.77
CA TYR A 169 -24.01 13.78 16.71
C TYR A 169 -24.55 14.05 18.14
N MET A 170 -25.72 14.68 18.24
CA MET A 170 -26.39 14.86 19.54
C MET A 170 -26.88 13.52 20.12
N LEU A 171 -27.37 12.62 19.27
CA LEU A 171 -27.74 11.27 19.65
C LEU A 171 -26.52 10.46 20.12
N LEU A 172 -25.40 10.57 19.42
CA LEU A 172 -24.12 9.95 19.78
C LEU A 172 -23.72 10.28 21.23
N LYS A 173 -23.87 11.54 21.66
CA LYS A 173 -23.53 11.94 23.04
C LYS A 173 -24.40 11.21 24.06
N LYS A 174 -25.69 11.04 23.79
CA LYS A 174 -26.60 10.25 24.65
C LYS A 174 -26.22 8.78 24.65
N PHE A 175 -25.90 8.21 23.48
CA PHE A 175 -25.39 6.84 23.35
C PHE A 175 -24.15 6.63 24.21
N LYS A 176 -23.12 7.47 24.07
CA LYS A 176 -21.89 7.41 24.88
C LYS A 176 -22.19 7.39 26.37
N SER A 177 -23.08 8.27 26.85
CA SER A 177 -23.43 8.35 28.27
C SER A 177 -24.12 7.08 28.77
N ILE A 178 -25.19 6.66 28.09
CA ILE A 178 -26.06 5.57 28.55
C ILE A 178 -25.41 4.20 28.37
N LEU A 179 -24.70 3.99 27.25
CA LEU A 179 -23.97 2.73 27.01
C LEU A 179 -22.85 2.53 28.04
N ARG A 180 -22.17 3.61 28.46
CA ARG A 180 -21.14 3.54 29.49
C ARG A 180 -21.73 3.33 30.88
N GLU A 181 -22.81 4.02 31.23
CA GLU A 181 -23.52 3.87 32.51
C GLU A 181 -24.06 2.45 32.70
N LYS A 182 -24.58 1.84 31.63
CA LYS A 182 -25.12 0.48 31.64
C LYS A 182 -24.06 -0.61 31.42
N LEU A 183 -22.78 -0.25 31.35
CA LEU A 183 -21.68 -1.17 31.08
C LEU A 183 -21.91 -2.00 29.80
N ILE A 184 -22.42 -1.37 28.73
CA ILE A 184 -22.64 -1.99 27.42
C ILE A 184 -21.39 -1.82 26.55
N ALA A 185 -20.87 -0.61 26.44
CA ALA A 185 -19.71 -0.29 25.61
C ALA A 185 -18.88 0.86 26.17
N PHE A 186 -17.58 0.84 25.91
CA PHE A 186 -16.66 1.91 26.32
C PHE A 186 -16.60 3.05 25.29
N ASP A 187 -16.68 2.72 24.00
CA ASP A 187 -16.58 3.68 22.91
C ASP A 187 -17.81 3.64 22.01
N CYS A 188 -18.19 4.83 21.52
CA CYS A 188 -19.22 4.97 20.50
C CYS A 188 -18.80 6.12 19.59
N LYS A 189 -18.88 5.95 18.27
CA LYS A 189 -18.46 6.96 17.30
C LYS A 189 -19.45 7.07 16.16
N MET A 190 -19.40 8.18 15.44
CA MET A 190 -20.06 8.27 14.14
C MET A 190 -19.25 7.52 13.10
N CYS A 191 -19.94 6.89 12.16
CA CYS A 191 -19.33 6.21 11.05
C CYS A 191 -20.19 6.31 9.79
N LEU A 192 -19.55 6.10 8.66
CA LEU A 192 -20.19 5.89 7.37
C LEU A 192 -20.16 4.39 7.05
N VAL A 193 -21.32 3.83 6.73
CA VAL A 193 -21.48 2.46 6.24
C VAL A 193 -22.04 2.46 4.82
N ASP A 194 -21.78 1.38 4.11
CA ASP A 194 -22.37 1.09 2.80
C ASP A 194 -23.89 0.87 2.86
N GLU A 195 -24.54 0.86 1.69
CA GLU A 195 -25.99 0.71 1.55
C GLU A 195 -26.52 -0.62 2.15
N ASP A 196 -25.72 -1.69 2.07
CA ASP A 196 -26.05 -3.03 2.61
C ASP A 196 -25.58 -3.22 4.07
N ILE A 197 -24.96 -2.20 4.67
CA ILE A 197 -24.44 -2.17 6.03
C ILE A 197 -23.48 -3.37 6.25
N THR A 198 -22.69 -3.74 5.26
CA THR A 198 -21.73 -4.84 5.34
C THR A 198 -20.35 -4.37 5.79
N GLU A 199 -19.99 -3.12 5.48
CA GLU A 199 -18.67 -2.57 5.72
C GLU A 199 -18.73 -1.14 6.27
N ILE A 200 -17.75 -0.82 7.13
CA ILE A 200 -17.56 0.53 7.66
C ILE A 200 -16.58 1.24 6.74
N LEU A 201 -17.05 2.23 6.00
CA LEU A 201 -16.27 2.97 5.01
C LEU A 201 -15.41 4.04 5.68
N LYS A 202 -15.93 4.71 6.70
CA LYS A 202 -15.24 5.78 7.44
C LYS A 202 -15.70 5.81 8.89
N VAL A 203 -14.80 6.18 9.80
CA VAL A 203 -15.12 6.41 11.23
C VAL A 203 -14.68 7.81 11.60
N ASP A 204 -15.56 8.59 12.22
CA ASP A 204 -15.21 9.92 12.70
C ASP A 204 -14.25 9.82 13.88
N THR A 205 -13.00 10.24 13.65
CA THR A 205 -11.92 10.23 14.65
C THR A 205 -11.93 11.49 15.53
N ASN A 206 -12.74 12.50 15.24
CA ASN A 206 -12.70 13.79 15.93
C ASN A 206 -13.20 13.76 17.39
N ASN A 207 -13.60 12.59 17.89
CA ASN A 207 -14.33 12.47 19.15
C ASN A 207 -13.72 11.47 20.16
N VAL A 208 -12.43 11.15 20.00
CA VAL A 208 -11.66 10.37 20.98
C VAL A 208 -11.09 11.33 22.02
N MET A 209 -11.52 11.20 23.29
CA MET A 209 -10.66 11.64 24.38
C MET A 209 -9.38 10.81 24.29
N THR A 210 -8.30 11.44 23.84
CA THR A 210 -6.97 10.85 23.75
C THR A 210 -6.49 10.49 25.15
N ASN A 211 -6.66 9.23 25.53
CA ASN A 211 -5.79 8.58 26.51
C ASN A 211 -5.02 7.48 25.79
N SER A 212 -3.78 7.84 25.44
CA SER A 212 -2.62 6.98 25.25
C SER A 212 -2.51 6.08 24.01
N SER A 213 -1.37 6.25 23.36
CA SER A 213 -0.69 5.47 22.29
C SER A 213 -1.36 5.42 20.92
N ASN A 214 -0.73 6.16 20.00
CA ASN A 214 -0.88 6.05 18.55
C ASN A 214 -0.76 4.59 18.11
N ALA A 215 -1.86 4.05 17.59
CA ALA A 215 -1.85 3.01 16.57
C ALA A 215 -2.86 3.43 15.51
N SER A 216 -2.36 4.05 14.45
CA SER A 216 -3.11 4.23 13.21
C SER A 216 -3.40 2.83 12.67
N VAL A 217 -4.59 2.30 12.93
CA VAL A 217 -5.00 1.01 12.36
C VAL A 217 -5.41 1.27 10.91
N HIS A 218 -4.42 1.19 10.03
CA HIS A 218 -4.61 1.01 8.60
C HIS A 218 -5.01 -0.45 8.36
N TYR A 219 -6.23 -0.69 7.91
CA TYR A 219 -6.56 -1.97 7.27
C TYR A 219 -6.03 -1.90 5.83
N VAL A 220 -4.81 -2.38 5.63
CA VAL A 220 -4.27 -2.68 4.30
C VAL A 220 -4.70 -4.09 3.95
N LEU A 221 -5.33 -4.26 2.79
CA LEU A 221 -5.54 -5.56 2.16
C LEU A 221 -4.17 -6.15 1.80
N GLU A 222 -3.77 -7.20 2.50
CA GLU A 222 -2.55 -7.95 2.20
C GLU A 222 -2.71 -8.69 0.86
N ALA A 223 -2.10 -8.15 -0.19
CA ALA A 223 -1.55 -8.96 -1.27
C ALA A 223 -0.17 -9.44 -0.81
N GLY A 224 -0.03 -10.74 -0.59
CA GLY A 224 1.16 -11.34 0.00
C GLY A 224 2.39 -11.21 -0.90
N GLU A 225 3.52 -10.82 -0.31
CA GLU A 225 4.87 -10.96 -0.87
C GLU A 225 5.94 -11.05 0.25
N ASN A 226 6.47 -12.28 0.41
CA ASN A 226 7.84 -12.71 0.77
C ASN A 226 8.58 -12.18 2.03
N GLU A 227 8.57 -13.00 3.10
CA GLU A 227 9.36 -12.89 4.34
C GLU A 227 10.86 -13.28 4.21
N HIS A 228 11.60 -12.82 3.20
CA HIS A 228 13.02 -13.22 3.05
C HIS A 228 14.08 -12.11 3.01
N GLN A 229 13.73 -10.87 3.39
CA GLN A 229 14.72 -9.77 3.40
C GLN A 229 14.83 -8.98 4.71
N LYS A 230 14.15 -9.38 5.79
CA LYS A 230 14.30 -8.72 7.11
C LYS A 230 15.39 -9.31 8.01
N ASN A 231 15.93 -10.49 7.72
CA ASN A 231 16.88 -11.17 8.62
C ASN A 231 18.36 -10.79 8.44
N GLU A 232 18.73 -9.93 7.47
CA GLU A 232 20.13 -9.55 7.22
C GLU A 232 20.56 -8.19 7.81
N LEU A 233 19.64 -7.36 8.31
CA LEU A 233 19.99 -6.09 8.96
C LEU A 233 20.11 -6.18 10.48
N GLU A 234 19.37 -7.07 11.16
CA GLU A 234 19.47 -7.19 12.63
C GLU A 234 20.68 -8.01 13.10
N THR A 235 21.23 -8.88 12.25
CA THR A 235 22.42 -9.68 12.58
C THR A 235 23.71 -8.85 12.56
N ASN A 236 23.77 -7.77 11.77
CA ASN A 236 24.97 -6.94 11.64
C ASN A 236 25.15 -5.89 12.77
N GLU A 237 24.08 -5.49 13.47
CA GLU A 237 24.19 -4.57 14.62
C GLU A 237 24.55 -5.27 15.93
N LEU A 238 24.16 -6.54 16.09
CA LEU A 238 24.53 -7.35 17.27
C LEU A 238 26.01 -7.80 17.25
N GLU A 239 26.60 -8.00 16.07
CA GLU A 239 28.04 -8.33 15.98
C GLU A 239 28.95 -7.12 16.20
N LYS A 240 28.55 -5.92 15.75
CA LYS A 240 29.33 -4.69 16.02
C LYS A 240 29.35 -4.31 17.51
N ASN A 241 28.23 -4.47 18.21
CA ASN A 241 28.14 -4.14 19.63
C ASN A 241 28.88 -5.13 20.55
N ASN A 242 29.15 -6.35 20.10
CA ASN A 242 29.93 -7.32 20.87
C ASN A 242 31.45 -7.18 20.67
N LEU A 243 31.90 -6.64 19.53
CA LEU A 243 33.33 -6.45 19.26
C LEU A 243 33.94 -5.25 20.01
N GLU A 244 33.14 -4.20 20.29
CA GLU A 244 33.59 -3.04 21.08
C GLU A 244 33.70 -3.34 22.59
N LYS A 245 32.93 -4.32 23.10
CA LYS A 245 32.99 -4.71 24.52
C LYS A 245 34.20 -5.60 24.84
N THR A 246 34.70 -6.38 23.88
CA THR A 246 35.89 -7.22 24.09
C THR A 246 37.21 -6.44 24.07
N ASN A 247 37.32 -5.36 23.28
CA ASN A 247 38.54 -4.53 23.26
C ASN A 247 38.70 -3.60 24.47
N SER A 248 37.65 -3.45 25.29
CA SER A 248 37.69 -2.64 26.51
C SER A 248 38.25 -3.40 27.72
N PHE A 249 38.33 -4.73 27.66
CA PHE A 249 38.72 -5.58 28.80
C PHE A 249 40.20 -6.02 28.78
N GLU A 250 40.90 -5.94 27.64
CA GLU A 250 42.32 -6.33 27.54
C GLU A 250 43.33 -5.21 27.83
N ILE A 251 42.89 -3.95 28.03
CA ILE A 251 43.81 -2.83 28.31
C ILE A 251 44.05 -2.61 29.83
N LEU A 252 43.32 -3.31 30.71
CA LEU A 252 43.43 -3.15 32.18
C LEU A 252 44.17 -4.27 32.93
N GLN A 253 44.82 -5.21 32.23
CA GLN A 253 45.67 -6.24 32.87
C GLN A 253 47.16 -6.14 32.47
N SER A 254 47.63 -4.96 32.05
CA SER A 254 49.06 -4.72 31.81
C SER A 254 49.50 -3.38 32.37
N SER A 255 49.41 -3.21 33.69
CA SER A 255 50.17 -2.24 34.50
C SER A 255 50.15 -2.65 35.96
#